data_AF-A0AA39Y151-F1
#
_entry.id   AF-A0AA39Y151-F1
#
_cell.length_a   1.000
_cell.length_b   1.000
_cell.length_c   1.000
_cell.angle_alpha   90.00
_cell.angle_beta   90.00
_cell.angle_gamma   90.00
#
_symmetry.space_group_name_H-M   'P 1'
#
loop_
_entity.id
_entity.type
_entity.pdbx_description
1 polymer ?
#
loop_
_entity_poly.entity_id
_entity_poly.type
_entity_poly.pdbx_seq_one_letter_code
_entity_poly.pdbx_strand_id
1 'polypeptide(L)'
;MERSGIFIFPPYQNTKSRRLTRRTVLQPATIFKPQDGSLAPEIHFPLQTVMVPDRPPYPRFVNRFDSREILLVVDGSCVNNGRHLREDEAPVGGCSFTFKGTPSISLDPPPTPITFPFLGLQSQEVSGSIAFRLEREGPDGEPVEHTSNRAKLRAVIAALQFRPWDAEGWRSVVILTDLEYIVRGATTWLPRWVKRSWKKPGRSAGKYANRDLWEELQSRIDELRTRDCEVSFWLVRAGDEYESRFIARTKEAARRAARVSPGMEVEKFTKLCGIML
;
A
#
# COMPACT_ATOMS: atom_id res chain seq x y z
N MET A 1 -0.78 -8.94 -26.85
CA MET A 1 -0.25 -9.55 -25.60
C MET A 1 0.13 -8.42 -24.67
N GLU A 2 -0.70 -8.13 -23.66
CA GLU A 2 -0.38 -7.16 -22.61
C GLU A 2 0.84 -7.66 -21.82
N ARG A 3 1.94 -6.89 -21.83
CA ARG A 3 3.11 -7.19 -20.99
C ARG A 3 3.07 -6.29 -19.76
N SER A 4 2.32 -6.69 -18.74
CA SER A 4 2.44 -6.01 -17.43
C SER A 4 3.71 -6.45 -16.74
N GLY A 5 4.58 -5.49 -16.39
CA GLY A 5 5.83 -5.74 -15.68
C GLY A 5 5.95 -4.90 -14.41
N ILE A 6 6.76 -5.36 -13.46
CA ILE A 6 7.13 -4.59 -12.27
C ILE A 6 8.60 -4.26 -12.41
N PHE A 7 8.93 -2.97 -12.48
CA PHE A 7 10.30 -2.52 -12.33
C PHE A 7 10.57 -2.27 -10.85
N ILE A 8 11.61 -2.95 -10.38
CA ILE A 8 12.20 -2.74 -9.07
C ILE A 8 13.34 -1.74 -9.31
N PHE A 9 13.16 -0.50 -8.90
CA PHE A 9 14.26 0.46 -8.96
C PHE A 9 15.21 0.14 -7.80
N PRO A 10 16.52 -0.08 -8.03
CA PRO A 10 17.47 -0.27 -6.94
C PRO A 10 17.38 0.94 -5.98
N PRO A 11 17.73 0.76 -4.68
CA PRO A 11 17.59 1.79 -3.67
C PRO A 11 18.22 3.08 -4.19
N TYR A 12 17.36 4.06 -4.44
CA TYR A 12 17.75 5.36 -4.96
C TYR A 12 18.74 5.98 -3.98
N GLN A 13 19.88 6.45 -4.48
CA GLN A 13 20.89 7.10 -3.67
C GLN A 13 20.31 8.35 -2.99
N ASN A 14 20.04 8.23 -1.70
CA ASN A 14 20.07 9.31 -0.71
C ASN A 14 19.32 10.61 -1.09
N THR A 15 18.01 10.53 -1.27
CA THR A 15 17.16 11.66 -0.86
C THR A 15 16.59 11.28 0.49
N LYS A 16 17.22 11.73 1.58
CA LYS A 16 16.62 11.62 2.92
C LYS A 16 15.18 12.12 2.82
N SER A 17 14.21 11.23 3.06
CA SER A 17 12.79 11.59 3.10
C SER A 17 12.60 12.82 3.98
N ARG A 18 11.73 13.75 3.56
CA ARG A 18 11.60 15.06 4.20
C ARG A 18 11.25 14.88 5.67
N ARG A 19 12.21 15.13 6.57
CA ARG A 19 11.97 15.06 8.01
C ARG A 19 10.88 16.03 8.43
N LEU A 20 9.83 15.51 9.07
CA LEU A 20 8.72 16.30 9.58
C LEU A 20 9.11 16.86 10.94
N THR A 21 9.26 18.18 10.99
CA THR A 21 9.60 18.94 12.21
C THR A 21 8.37 19.67 12.72
N ARG A 22 8.42 20.17 13.97
CA ARG A 22 7.32 20.98 14.54
C ARG A 22 6.92 22.21 13.71
N ARG A 23 7.82 22.71 12.86
CA ARG A 23 7.56 23.85 11.95
C ARG A 23 6.93 23.42 10.63
N THR A 24 6.85 22.12 10.35
CA THR A 24 6.27 21.61 9.10
C THR A 24 4.76 21.81 9.15
N VAL A 25 4.24 22.57 8.17
CA VAL A 25 2.79 22.71 7.97
C VAL A 25 2.32 21.44 7.27
N LEU A 26 1.50 20.66 7.98
CA LEU A 26 0.94 19.41 7.46
C LEU A 26 -0.50 19.63 7.03
N GLN A 27 -0.82 19.11 5.85
CA GLN A 27 -2.18 18.84 5.45
C GLN A 27 -2.43 17.34 5.61
N PRO A 28 -3.19 16.92 6.65
CA PRO A 28 -3.46 15.52 6.88
C PRO A 28 -4.22 14.90 5.72
N ALA A 29 -4.12 13.58 5.57
CA ALA A 29 -5.02 12.85 4.70
C ALA A 29 -6.47 13.04 5.16
N THR A 30 -7.41 12.90 4.23
CA THR A 30 -8.83 13.01 4.51
C THR A 30 -9.45 11.63 4.75
N ILE A 31 -10.63 11.62 5.36
CA ILE A 31 -11.45 10.41 5.48
C ILE A 31 -12.40 10.40 4.29
N PHE A 32 -12.40 9.30 3.53
CA PHE A 32 -13.37 9.08 2.48
C PHE A 32 -14.77 8.94 3.09
N LYS A 33 -15.74 9.65 2.54
CA LYS A 33 -17.14 9.54 2.92
C LYS A 33 -17.89 8.95 1.73
N PRO A 34 -18.38 7.70 1.82
CA PRO A 34 -19.13 7.12 0.73
C PRO A 34 -20.39 7.95 0.47
N GLN A 35 -20.63 8.24 -0.80
CA GLN A 35 -21.83 8.94 -1.29
C GLN A 35 -23.11 8.21 -0.85
N ASP A 36 -23.04 6.88 -0.79
CA ASP A 36 -24.06 6.03 -0.18
C ASP A 36 -23.39 5.08 0.82
N GLY A 37 -23.64 5.31 2.11
CA GLY A 37 -23.06 4.53 3.21
C GLY A 37 -23.66 3.14 3.38
N SER A 38 -24.75 2.81 2.68
CA SER A 38 -25.34 1.46 2.69
C SER A 38 -24.64 0.50 1.72
N LEU A 39 -23.86 1.04 0.76
CA LEU A 39 -23.20 0.23 -0.26
C LEU A 39 -21.89 -0.35 0.26
N ALA A 40 -21.69 -1.64 0.00
CA ALA A 40 -20.39 -2.28 0.18
C ALA A 40 -19.33 -1.66 -0.76
N PRO A 41 -18.04 -1.68 -0.38
CA PRO A 41 -16.96 -1.12 -1.20
C PRO A 41 -16.92 -1.64 -2.64
N GLU A 42 -17.23 -2.92 -2.86
CA GLU A 42 -17.28 -3.55 -4.18
C GLU A 42 -18.40 -2.99 -5.07
N ILE A 43 -19.50 -2.53 -4.48
CA ILE A 43 -20.63 -1.93 -5.20
C ILE A 43 -20.39 -0.44 -5.41
N HIS A 44 -19.69 0.21 -4.48
CA HIS A 44 -19.34 1.62 -4.55
C HIS A 44 -18.23 1.86 -5.61
N PHE A 45 -17.22 0.98 -5.62
CA PHE A 45 -16.13 0.94 -6.58
C PHE A 45 -16.16 -0.37 -7.39
N PRO A 46 -17.13 -0.53 -8.30
CA PRO A 46 -17.18 -1.70 -9.17
C PRO A 46 -15.93 -1.77 -10.05
N LEU A 47 -15.62 -2.98 -10.50
CA LEU A 47 -14.60 -3.19 -11.51
C LEU A 47 -15.08 -2.64 -12.84
N GLN A 48 -14.43 -1.60 -13.34
CA GLN A 48 -14.72 -0.94 -14.61
C GLN A 48 -13.50 -0.99 -15.53
N THR A 49 -13.72 -1.15 -16.82
CA THR A 49 -12.65 -1.07 -17.83
C THR A 49 -12.41 0.38 -18.19
N VAL A 50 -11.21 0.88 -17.88
CA VAL A 50 -10.79 2.24 -18.20
C VAL A 50 -10.23 2.26 -19.62
N MET A 51 -10.77 3.15 -20.43
CA MET A 51 -10.35 3.39 -21.82
C MET A 51 -9.61 4.72 -21.88
N VAL A 52 -8.34 4.69 -22.26
CA VAL A 52 -7.53 5.90 -22.48
C VAL A 52 -6.97 5.84 -23.90
N PRO A 53 -7.00 6.95 -24.67
CA PRO A 53 -6.34 7.01 -25.97
C PRO A 53 -4.89 6.54 -25.86
N ASP A 54 -4.44 5.76 -26.85
CA ASP A 54 -3.05 5.28 -26.96
C ASP A 54 -2.57 4.38 -25.79
N ARG A 55 -3.50 3.83 -25.00
CA ARG A 55 -3.21 2.81 -23.97
C ARG A 55 -4.16 1.62 -24.11
N PRO A 56 -3.69 0.39 -23.84
CA PRO A 56 -4.58 -0.76 -23.79
C PRO A 56 -5.67 -0.54 -22.73
N PRO A 57 -6.91 -1.03 -22.92
CA PRO A 57 -7.93 -1.01 -21.89
C PRO A 57 -7.42 -1.66 -20.60
N TYR A 58 -7.68 -1.06 -19.44
CA TYR A 58 -7.26 -1.68 -18.18
C TYR A 58 -8.36 -1.63 -17.12
N PRO A 59 -8.60 -2.76 -16.42
CA PRO A 59 -9.62 -2.82 -15.38
C PRO A 59 -9.15 -2.09 -14.12
N ARG A 60 -10.05 -1.33 -13.48
CA ARG A 60 -9.83 -0.59 -12.22
C ARG A 60 -11.10 -0.58 -11.36
N PHE A 61 -10.93 -0.44 -10.06
CA PHE A 61 -12.03 -0.19 -9.14
C PHE A 61 -12.32 1.31 -9.14
N VAL A 62 -13.30 1.74 -9.94
CA VAL A 62 -13.60 3.16 -10.16
C VAL A 62 -14.88 3.51 -9.43
N ASN A 63 -14.90 4.63 -8.72
CA ASN A 63 -16.09 5.10 -8.04
C ASN A 63 -17.22 5.28 -9.07
N ARG A 64 -18.36 4.65 -8.84
CA ARG A 64 -19.53 4.76 -9.72
C ARG A 64 -20.15 6.16 -9.74
N PHE A 65 -19.87 6.99 -8.74
CA PHE A 65 -20.35 8.36 -8.58
C PHE A 65 -19.30 9.42 -9.02
N ASP A 66 -18.04 9.03 -9.19
CA ASP A 66 -16.97 9.90 -9.69
C ASP A 66 -15.96 9.09 -10.53
N SER A 67 -16.00 9.27 -11.85
CA SER A 67 -15.15 8.53 -12.77
C SER A 67 -13.65 8.88 -12.69
N ARG A 68 -13.25 9.87 -11.86
CA ARG A 68 -11.85 10.24 -11.62
C ARG A 68 -11.35 9.84 -10.23
N GLU A 69 -12.10 9.02 -9.50
CA GLU A 69 -11.74 8.49 -8.19
C GLU A 69 -11.57 6.96 -8.22
N ILE A 70 -10.46 6.46 -7.67
CA ILE A 70 -10.12 5.03 -7.65
C ILE A 70 -9.96 4.45 -6.26
N LEU A 71 -10.22 3.15 -6.14
CA LEU A 71 -9.96 2.37 -4.94
C LEU A 71 -8.64 1.60 -5.06
N LEU A 72 -7.82 1.72 -4.02
CA LEU A 72 -6.75 0.78 -3.72
C LEU A 72 -7.06 0.09 -2.39
N VAL A 73 -6.75 -1.20 -2.31
CA VAL A 73 -7.01 -2.01 -1.11
C VAL A 73 -5.67 -2.43 -0.54
N VAL A 74 -5.46 -2.27 0.76
CA VAL A 74 -4.14 -2.50 1.38
C VAL A 74 -4.26 -3.32 2.66
N ASP A 75 -3.28 -4.20 2.89
CA ASP A 75 -3.12 -4.90 4.16
C ASP A 75 -1.64 -5.28 4.40
N GLY A 76 -1.30 -5.54 5.66
CA GLY A 76 -0.01 -6.03 6.09
C GLY A 76 -0.15 -7.05 7.22
N SER A 77 0.64 -8.12 7.15
CA SER A 77 0.67 -9.18 8.15
C SER A 77 2.08 -9.33 8.72
N CYS A 78 2.18 -9.81 9.96
CA CYS A 78 3.46 -10.16 10.55
C CYS A 78 3.32 -11.47 11.35
N VAL A 79 4.15 -12.45 11.00
CA VAL A 79 4.33 -13.70 11.77
C VAL A 79 5.23 -13.40 12.96
N ASN A 80 5.00 -14.06 14.10
CA ASN A 80 5.76 -13.90 15.36
C ASN A 80 5.82 -12.46 15.93
N ASN A 81 4.82 -11.64 15.58
CA ASN A 81 4.73 -10.24 16.01
C ASN A 81 4.74 -10.10 17.54
N GLY A 82 5.82 -9.56 18.10
CA GLY A 82 5.97 -9.31 19.54
C GLY A 82 6.03 -10.56 20.42
N ARG A 83 6.29 -11.74 19.85
CA ARG A 83 6.27 -13.03 20.58
C ARG A 83 7.47 -13.95 20.27
N HIS A 84 8.57 -13.43 19.75
CA HIS A 84 9.77 -14.24 19.54
C HIS A 84 10.49 -14.43 20.89
N LEU A 85 10.39 -15.63 21.47
CA LEU A 85 11.12 -16.01 22.68
C LEU A 85 12.51 -16.60 22.36
N ARG A 86 12.72 -16.96 21.08
CA ARG A 86 13.95 -17.55 20.56
C ARG A 86 14.41 -16.82 19.30
N GLU A 87 15.71 -16.83 19.07
CA GLU A 87 16.38 -16.08 17.99
C GLU A 87 16.04 -16.62 16.59
N ASP A 88 15.65 -17.90 16.49
CA ASP A 88 15.20 -18.59 15.27
C ASP A 88 13.74 -18.27 14.88
N GLU A 89 12.98 -17.60 15.75
CA GLU A 89 11.58 -17.23 15.52
C GLU A 89 11.40 -15.73 15.20
N ALA A 90 12.39 -15.08 14.60
CA ALA A 90 12.35 -13.66 14.27
C ALA A 90 11.03 -13.26 13.55
N PRO A 91 10.46 -12.08 13.86
CA PRO A 91 9.22 -11.65 13.22
C PRO A 91 9.42 -11.44 11.72
N VAL A 92 8.44 -11.86 10.94
CA VAL A 92 8.47 -11.73 9.48
C VAL A 92 7.21 -11.03 8.99
N GLY A 93 7.39 -9.87 8.37
CA GLY A 93 6.33 -9.06 7.80
C GLY A 93 6.10 -9.37 6.31
N GLY A 94 4.85 -9.26 5.89
CA GLY A 94 4.44 -9.27 4.49
C GLY A 94 3.44 -8.15 4.23
N CYS A 95 3.57 -7.53 3.06
CA CYS A 95 2.79 -6.39 2.61
C CYS A 95 1.99 -6.79 1.37
N SER A 96 0.78 -6.26 1.22
CA SER A 96 -0.01 -6.48 0.01
C SER A 96 -0.89 -5.29 -0.31
N PHE A 97 -1.07 -5.04 -1.60
CA PHE A 97 -2.09 -4.13 -2.08
C PHE A 97 -2.73 -4.61 -3.38
N THR A 98 -3.99 -4.26 -3.59
CA THR A 98 -4.76 -4.53 -4.80
C THR A 98 -5.12 -3.22 -5.47
N PHE A 99 -4.84 -3.11 -6.77
CA PHE A 99 -5.00 -1.87 -7.55
C PHE A 99 -5.78 -2.07 -8.86
N LYS A 100 -5.97 -3.32 -9.29
CA LYS A 100 -6.87 -3.69 -10.39
C LYS A 100 -7.55 -5.01 -10.06
N GLY A 101 -8.60 -5.35 -10.80
CA GLY A 101 -9.16 -6.70 -10.82
C GLY A 101 -8.72 -7.43 -12.08
N THR A 102 -8.81 -8.75 -12.07
CA THR A 102 -8.90 -9.52 -13.32
C THR A 102 -10.35 -9.52 -13.77
N PRO A 103 -10.65 -9.15 -15.03
CA PRO A 103 -11.98 -9.40 -15.56
C PRO A 103 -12.17 -10.92 -15.55
N SER A 104 -13.35 -11.39 -15.17
CA SER A 104 -13.73 -12.80 -15.29
C SER A 104 -13.93 -13.14 -16.78
N ILE A 105 -12.86 -13.12 -17.56
CA ILE A 105 -12.81 -13.70 -18.89
C ILE A 105 -11.98 -14.95 -18.71
N SER A 106 -12.65 -16.10 -18.71
CA SER A 106 -12.04 -17.39 -18.97
C SER A 106 -11.35 -17.31 -20.34
N LEU A 107 -10.07 -16.95 -20.35
CA LEU A 107 -9.24 -17.06 -21.53
C LEU A 107 -8.92 -18.54 -21.71
N ASP A 108 -9.67 -19.19 -22.60
CA ASP A 108 -9.34 -20.51 -23.15
C ASP A 108 -8.68 -20.30 -24.53
N PRO A 109 -7.45 -20.82 -24.77
CA PRO A 109 -6.60 -21.52 -23.82
C PRO A 109 -5.93 -20.54 -22.84
N PRO A 110 -5.50 -21.02 -21.65
CA PRO A 110 -4.78 -20.21 -20.69
C PRO A 110 -3.54 -19.58 -21.35
N PRO A 111 -3.22 -18.31 -21.08
CA PRO A 111 -2.05 -17.66 -21.64
C PRO A 111 -0.78 -18.43 -21.23
N THR A 112 0.01 -18.83 -22.23
CA THR A 112 1.28 -19.54 -22.02
C THR A 112 2.24 -18.69 -21.17
N PRO A 113 2.84 -19.24 -20.10
CA PRO A 113 3.73 -18.48 -19.22
C PRO A 113 5.00 -18.07 -19.97
N ILE A 114 5.34 -16.78 -19.93
CA ILE A 114 6.58 -16.23 -20.49
C ILE A 114 7.66 -16.26 -19.40
N THR A 115 8.69 -17.06 -19.61
CA THR A 115 9.87 -17.19 -18.73
C THR A 115 10.79 -15.97 -18.88
N PHE A 116 11.02 -15.21 -17.80
CA PHE A 116 12.09 -14.20 -17.76
C PHE A 116 13.29 -14.74 -16.95
N PRO A 117 14.55 -14.68 -17.46
CA PRO A 117 15.65 -15.49 -16.90
C PRO A 117 16.30 -14.93 -15.63
N PHE A 118 15.88 -13.77 -15.10
CA PHE A 118 16.70 -13.04 -14.10
C PHE A 118 16.13 -12.94 -12.69
N LEU A 119 14.87 -13.31 -12.45
CA LEU A 119 14.38 -13.56 -11.10
C LEU A 119 13.68 -14.90 -11.10
N GLY A 120 14.07 -15.81 -10.20
CA GLY A 120 13.32 -17.03 -9.88
C GLY A 120 11.92 -16.77 -9.28
N LEU A 121 11.37 -15.56 -9.48
CA LEU A 121 9.96 -15.26 -9.34
C LEU A 121 9.24 -15.92 -10.52
N GLN A 122 8.66 -17.09 -10.30
CA GLN A 122 7.64 -17.62 -11.20
C GLN A 122 6.63 -16.50 -11.50
N SER A 123 6.40 -16.21 -12.78
CA SER A 123 5.42 -15.24 -13.24
C SER A 123 4.02 -15.72 -12.86
N GLN A 124 3.58 -15.42 -11.63
CA GLN A 124 2.16 -15.38 -11.33
C GLN A 124 1.57 -14.26 -12.20
N GLU A 125 0.52 -14.59 -12.97
CA GLU A 125 -0.36 -13.59 -13.57
C GLU A 125 -0.55 -12.46 -12.57
N VAL A 126 -0.28 -11.20 -12.96
CA VAL A 126 -0.51 -10.05 -12.06
C VAL A 126 -2.01 -9.94 -11.88
N SER A 127 -2.54 -10.67 -10.89
CA SER A 127 -3.94 -10.81 -10.46
C SER A 127 -4.55 -9.48 -9.96
N GLY A 128 -3.89 -8.36 -10.27
CA GLY A 128 -4.21 -7.03 -9.80
C GLY A 128 -3.86 -6.75 -8.35
N SER A 129 -3.35 -7.76 -7.65
CA SER A 129 -2.71 -7.64 -6.34
C SER A 129 -1.20 -7.79 -6.47
N ILE A 130 -0.47 -7.00 -5.69
CA ILE A 130 0.98 -7.11 -5.48
C ILE A 130 1.19 -7.48 -4.02
N ALA A 131 2.00 -8.49 -3.76
CA ALA A 131 2.39 -8.89 -2.42
C ALA A 131 3.89 -9.14 -2.33
N PHE A 132 4.51 -8.67 -1.27
CA PHE A 132 5.96 -8.71 -1.09
C PHE A 132 6.33 -8.78 0.40
N ARG A 133 7.54 -9.29 0.70
CA ARG A 133 8.06 -9.36 2.06
C ARG A 133 8.43 -7.96 2.55
N LEU A 134 8.17 -7.65 3.81
CA LEU A 134 8.63 -6.40 4.42
C LEU A 134 10.17 -6.36 4.42
N GLU A 135 10.73 -5.19 4.15
CA GLU A 135 12.18 -4.99 4.08
C GLU A 135 12.81 -4.86 5.47
N ARG A 136 14.05 -5.37 5.59
CA ARG A 136 14.86 -5.36 6.82
C ARG A 136 15.42 -3.98 7.16
N GLU A 137 15.59 -3.11 6.17
CA GLU A 137 15.95 -1.71 6.35
C GLU A 137 14.75 -0.78 6.11
N GLY A 138 14.67 0.30 6.87
CA GLY A 138 13.70 1.38 6.67
C GLY A 138 14.05 2.29 5.48
N PRO A 139 13.17 3.24 5.12
CA PRO A 139 13.47 4.28 4.13
C PRO A 139 14.72 5.13 4.45
N ASP A 140 15.14 5.17 5.72
CA ASP A 140 16.34 5.86 6.19
C ASP A 140 17.60 4.98 6.12
N GLY A 141 17.50 3.73 5.67
CA GLY A 141 18.59 2.76 5.59
C GLY A 141 18.93 2.08 6.92
N GLU A 142 18.17 2.36 7.98
CA GLU A 142 18.42 1.77 9.30
C GLU A 142 17.78 0.37 9.41
N PRO A 143 18.46 -0.61 10.03
CA PRO A 143 17.88 -1.91 10.33
C PRO A 143 16.67 -1.78 11.26
N VAL A 144 15.63 -2.55 10.98
CA VAL A 144 14.35 -2.44 11.65
C VAL A 144 13.71 -3.81 11.84
N GLU A 145 13.14 -4.00 13.02
CA GLU A 145 12.37 -5.20 13.31
C GLU A 145 11.03 -5.18 12.57
N HIS A 146 10.62 -6.33 12.05
CA HIS A 146 9.31 -6.47 11.45
C HIS A 146 8.22 -6.44 12.52
N THR A 147 7.19 -5.64 12.27
CA THR A 147 5.97 -5.62 13.08
C THR A 147 4.76 -5.54 12.17
N SER A 148 3.59 -5.92 12.70
CA SER A 148 2.34 -5.80 11.94
C SER A 148 2.08 -4.36 11.50
N ASN A 149 2.31 -3.37 12.36
CA ASN A 149 2.09 -1.96 12.03
C ASN A 149 3.04 -1.46 10.94
N ARG A 150 4.30 -1.93 10.95
CA ARG A 150 5.29 -1.55 9.94
C ARG A 150 4.94 -2.14 8.57
N ALA A 151 4.52 -3.42 8.52
CA ALA A 151 4.04 -4.06 7.30
C ALA A 151 2.82 -3.33 6.69
N LYS A 152 1.87 -2.93 7.55
CA LYS A 152 0.67 -2.20 7.13
C LYS A 152 0.98 -0.82 6.55
N LEU A 153 1.85 -0.04 7.20
CA LEU A 153 2.30 1.25 6.68
C LEU A 153 3.03 1.09 5.35
N ARG A 154 3.91 0.10 5.26
CA ARG A 154 4.67 -0.19 4.05
C ARG A 154 3.76 -0.54 2.86
N ALA A 155 2.68 -1.29 3.10
CA ALA A 155 1.68 -1.62 2.07
C ALA A 155 1.00 -0.37 1.49
N VAL A 156 0.61 0.59 2.34
CA VAL A 156 0.02 1.88 1.90
C VAL A 156 1.01 2.65 1.03
N ILE A 157 2.25 2.78 1.50
CA ILE A 157 3.31 3.50 0.77
C ILE A 157 3.57 2.84 -0.58
N ALA A 158 3.68 1.51 -0.63
CA ALA A 158 3.85 0.77 -1.87
C ALA A 158 2.71 1.04 -2.85
N ALA A 159 1.46 0.95 -2.39
CA ALA A 159 0.29 1.18 -3.22
C ALA A 159 0.30 2.59 -3.83
N LEU A 160 0.60 3.61 -3.03
CA LEU A 160 0.66 4.99 -3.51
C LEU A 160 1.85 5.24 -4.45
N GLN A 161 2.99 4.56 -4.25
CA GLN A 161 4.18 4.68 -5.10
C GLN A 161 4.08 3.86 -6.40
N PHE A 162 3.22 2.83 -6.43
CA PHE A 162 3.23 1.80 -7.47
C PHE A 162 2.99 2.33 -8.87
N ARG A 163 2.12 3.34 -9.01
CA ARG A 163 1.78 3.96 -10.28
C ARG A 163 1.82 5.48 -10.15
N PRO A 164 2.05 6.21 -11.25
CA PRO A 164 1.82 7.64 -11.29
C PRO A 164 0.31 7.89 -11.42
N TRP A 165 -0.43 7.74 -10.32
CA TRP A 165 -1.90 7.79 -10.31
C TRP A 165 -2.45 9.09 -10.90
N ASP A 166 -1.82 10.22 -10.59
CA ASP A 166 -2.09 11.54 -11.15
C ASP A 166 -1.93 11.56 -12.68
N ALA A 167 -0.82 11.03 -13.22
CA ALA A 167 -0.55 10.97 -14.65
C ALA A 167 -1.37 9.89 -15.39
N GLU A 168 -2.08 9.03 -14.66
CA GLU A 168 -3.15 8.17 -15.20
C GLU A 168 -4.49 8.90 -15.31
N GLY A 169 -4.58 10.15 -14.85
CA GLY A 169 -5.78 10.97 -14.90
C GLY A 169 -6.65 10.90 -13.65
N TRP A 170 -6.23 10.18 -12.60
CA TRP A 170 -6.98 10.11 -11.34
C TRP A 170 -6.81 11.40 -10.54
N ARG A 171 -7.93 11.92 -10.03
CA ARG A 171 -7.96 13.09 -9.13
C ARG A 171 -8.07 12.70 -7.67
N SER A 172 -8.48 11.47 -7.38
CA SER A 172 -8.62 10.97 -6.01
C SER A 172 -8.24 9.49 -5.94
N VAL A 173 -7.45 9.14 -4.94
CA VAL A 173 -7.09 7.78 -4.57
C VAL A 173 -7.64 7.48 -3.18
N VAL A 174 -8.56 6.52 -3.13
CA VAL A 174 -9.18 6.03 -1.89
C VAL A 174 -8.47 4.77 -1.43
N ILE A 175 -7.94 4.78 -0.22
CA ILE A 175 -7.32 3.62 0.42
C ILE A 175 -8.35 2.91 1.29
N LEU A 176 -8.80 1.73 0.86
CA LEU A 176 -9.67 0.85 1.64
C LEU A 176 -8.86 -0.04 2.59
N THR A 177 -9.23 -0.02 3.87
CA THR A 177 -8.58 -0.84 4.89
C THR A 177 -9.43 -1.01 6.16
N ASP A 178 -9.21 -2.07 6.94
CA ASP A 178 -9.79 -2.29 8.28
C ASP A 178 -8.88 -1.77 9.42
N LEU A 179 -7.82 -1.04 9.07
CA LEU A 179 -6.71 -0.72 9.96
C LEU A 179 -6.85 0.65 10.62
N GLU A 180 -7.50 0.70 11.78
CA GLU A 180 -7.68 1.94 12.55
C GLU A 180 -6.35 2.68 12.82
N TYR A 181 -5.26 1.93 13.08
CA TYR A 181 -3.92 2.51 13.28
C TYR A 181 -3.45 3.36 12.10
N ILE A 182 -3.71 2.89 10.87
CA ILE A 182 -3.33 3.58 9.63
C ILE A 182 -4.22 4.80 9.44
N VAL A 183 -5.54 4.61 9.50
CA VAL A 183 -6.50 5.69 9.21
C VAL A 183 -6.38 6.80 10.24
N ARG A 184 -6.37 6.50 11.55
CA ARG A 184 -6.21 7.53 12.59
C ARG A 184 -4.81 8.12 12.62
N GLY A 185 -3.80 7.32 12.29
CA GLY A 185 -2.43 7.79 12.18
C GLY A 185 -2.28 8.86 11.10
N ALA A 186 -2.75 8.59 9.88
CA ALA A 186 -2.65 9.51 8.74
C ALA A 186 -3.53 10.75 8.88
N THR A 187 -4.72 10.63 9.49
CA THR A 187 -5.70 11.71 9.54
C THR A 187 -5.61 12.56 10.81
N THR A 188 -5.28 11.95 11.96
CA THR A 188 -5.44 12.59 13.28
C THR A 188 -4.15 12.64 14.09
N TRP A 189 -3.38 11.54 14.14
CA TRP A 189 -2.25 11.45 15.07
C TRP A 189 -0.97 12.06 14.51
N LEU A 190 -0.67 11.86 13.23
CA LEU A 190 0.56 12.37 12.61
C LEU A 190 0.72 13.89 12.77
N PRO A 191 -0.29 14.74 12.50
CA PRO A 191 -0.19 16.18 12.76
C PRO A 191 0.16 16.50 14.23
N ARG A 192 -0.41 15.73 15.16
CA ARG A 192 -0.16 15.90 16.60
C ARG A 192 1.24 15.44 17.00
N TRP A 193 1.74 14.34 16.42
CA TRP A 193 3.09 13.85 16.65
C TRP A 193 4.14 14.84 16.14
N VAL A 194 3.95 15.38 14.94
CA VAL A 194 4.83 16.38 14.34
C VAL A 194 4.83 17.67 15.16
N LYS A 195 3.66 18.16 15.60
CA LYS A 195 3.55 19.33 16.51
C LYS A 195 4.27 19.11 17.84
N ARG A 196 4.39 17.87 18.31
CA ARG A 196 5.12 17.47 19.53
C ARG A 196 6.57 17.04 19.26
N SER A 197 7.11 17.32 18.08
CA SER A 197 8.47 16.93 17.68
C SER A 197 8.74 15.43 17.89
N TRP A 198 7.74 14.59 17.65
CA TRP A 198 7.81 13.12 17.79
C TRP A 198 8.10 12.61 19.21
N LYS A 199 7.83 13.42 20.25
CA LYS A 199 8.00 13.03 21.66
C LYS A 199 6.66 12.70 22.30
N LYS A 200 6.58 11.56 22.99
CA LYS A 200 5.44 11.23 23.86
C LYS A 200 5.40 12.20 25.06
N PRO A 201 4.25 12.41 25.70
CA PRO A 201 4.19 13.13 26.98
C PRO A 201 4.71 12.26 28.14
N GLY A 202 5.29 12.88 29.18
CA GLY A 202 5.72 12.20 30.43
C GLY A 202 7.24 12.08 30.61
N ARG A 203 7.67 11.76 31.84
CA ARG A 203 9.10 11.70 32.23
C ARG A 203 9.87 10.52 31.61
N SER A 204 9.19 9.45 31.19
CA SER A 204 9.76 8.28 30.50
C SER A 204 9.42 8.25 29.01
N ALA A 205 9.23 9.42 28.40
CA ALA A 205 8.69 9.54 27.04
C ALA A 205 9.66 9.04 25.97
N GLY A 206 9.45 7.80 25.52
CA GLY A 206 10.02 7.30 24.26
C GLY A 206 9.50 8.07 23.03
N LYS A 207 10.13 7.85 21.87
CA LYS A 207 9.67 8.37 20.59
C LYS A 207 8.42 7.61 20.11
N TYR A 208 7.60 8.24 19.26
CA TYR A 208 6.56 7.48 18.54
C TYR A 208 7.24 6.52 17.54
N ALA A 209 6.68 5.32 17.39
CA ALA A 209 7.22 4.28 16.51
C ALA A 209 6.94 4.57 15.02
N ASN A 210 7.71 3.93 14.14
CA ASN A 210 7.55 3.95 12.67
C ASN A 210 7.61 5.36 12.05
N ARG A 211 8.38 6.28 12.65
CA ARG A 211 8.50 7.66 12.17
C ARG A 211 8.96 7.71 10.71
N ASP A 212 9.95 6.91 10.37
CA ASP A 212 10.49 6.72 9.02
C ASP A 212 9.39 6.50 7.97
N LEU A 213 8.49 5.54 8.20
CA LEU A 213 7.39 5.24 7.28
C LEU A 213 6.29 6.32 7.31
N TRP A 214 6.02 6.94 8.46
CA TRP A 214 5.04 8.02 8.52
C TRP A 214 5.49 9.28 7.78
N GLU A 215 6.78 9.62 7.85
CA GLU A 215 7.37 10.72 7.09
C GLU A 215 7.31 10.40 5.58
N GLU A 216 7.61 9.16 5.19
CA GLU A 216 7.53 8.70 3.80
C GLU A 216 6.09 8.71 3.25
N LEU A 217 5.12 8.20 4.03
CA LEU A 217 3.71 8.22 3.66
C LEU A 217 3.21 9.66 3.43
N GLN A 218 3.54 10.58 4.34
CA GLN A 218 3.14 11.98 4.19
C GLN A 218 3.81 12.64 2.99
N SER A 219 5.09 12.35 2.73
CA SER A 219 5.78 12.83 1.54
C SER A 219 5.04 12.40 0.28
N ARG A 220 4.62 11.13 0.21
CA ARG A 220 3.89 10.61 -0.94
C ARG A 220 2.50 11.22 -1.12
N ILE A 221 1.79 11.47 -0.02
CA ILE A 221 0.49 12.16 -0.05
C ILE A 221 0.66 13.60 -0.54
N ASP A 222 1.67 14.32 -0.03
CA ASP A 222 1.97 15.70 -0.46
C ASP A 222 2.33 15.74 -1.96
N GLU A 223 3.12 14.78 -2.47
CA GLU A 223 3.47 14.66 -3.88
C GLU A 223 2.28 14.42 -4.82
N LEU A 224 1.31 13.61 -4.40
CA LEU A 224 0.10 13.39 -5.20
C LEU A 224 -0.77 14.64 -5.17
N ARG A 225 -0.91 15.27 -4.00
CA ARG A 225 -1.70 16.50 -3.86
C ARG A 225 -1.17 17.65 -4.70
N THR A 226 0.14 17.85 -4.79
CA THR A 226 0.74 18.90 -5.65
C THR A 226 0.52 18.66 -7.14
N ARG A 227 0.07 17.45 -7.51
CA ARG A 227 -0.33 17.07 -8.88
C ARG A 227 -1.84 16.91 -9.01
N ASP A 228 -2.61 17.59 -8.17
CA ASP A 228 -4.08 17.58 -8.16
C ASP A 228 -4.70 16.19 -7.99
N CYS A 229 -4.03 15.32 -7.22
CA CYS A 229 -4.50 13.98 -6.87
C CYS A 229 -4.58 13.83 -5.35
N GLU A 230 -5.80 13.85 -4.81
CA GLU A 230 -6.02 13.73 -3.36
C GLU A 230 -5.93 12.27 -2.89
N VAL A 231 -5.53 12.08 -1.63
CA VAL A 231 -5.52 10.75 -0.98
C VAL A 231 -6.47 10.77 0.21
N SER A 232 -7.42 9.84 0.21
CA SER A 232 -8.39 9.67 1.30
C SER A 232 -8.40 8.23 1.80
N PHE A 233 -8.79 8.04 3.06
CA PHE A 233 -8.85 6.72 3.69
C PHE A 233 -10.28 6.31 3.98
N TRP A 234 -10.67 5.11 3.54
CA TRP A 234 -11.94 4.48 3.87
C TRP A 234 -11.72 3.37 4.91
N LEU A 235 -12.10 3.65 6.15
CA LEU A 235 -12.10 2.65 7.22
C LEU A 235 -13.40 1.85 7.20
N VAL A 236 -13.30 0.54 7.03
CA VAL A 236 -14.42 -0.40 7.26
C VAL A 236 -14.13 -1.21 8.51
N ARG A 237 -15.15 -1.49 9.35
CA ARG A 237 -14.95 -2.19 10.61
C ARG A 237 -15.24 -3.67 10.44
N ALA A 238 -14.47 -4.50 11.14
CA ALA A 238 -14.82 -5.92 11.28
C ALA A 238 -16.16 -6.03 12.00
N GLY A 239 -17.14 -6.69 11.38
CA GLY A 239 -18.50 -6.83 11.89
C GLY A 239 -19.53 -5.85 11.32
N ASP A 240 -19.14 -4.95 10.40
CA ASP A 240 -20.11 -4.33 9.49
C ASP A 240 -20.81 -5.46 8.69
N GLU A 241 -22.07 -5.28 8.27
CA GLU A 241 -22.89 -6.32 7.60
C GLU A 241 -22.21 -7.00 6.39
N TYR A 242 -21.12 -6.41 5.89
CA TYR A 242 -20.34 -6.91 4.76
C TYR A 242 -18.86 -7.04 5.15
N GLU A 243 -18.37 -8.27 5.30
CA GLU A 243 -16.93 -8.54 5.26
C GLU A 243 -16.44 -8.35 3.82
N SER A 244 -15.72 -7.25 3.55
CA SER A 244 -15.24 -6.95 2.20
C SER A 244 -14.27 -8.04 1.71
N ARG A 245 -14.63 -8.67 0.59
CA ARG A 245 -13.81 -9.70 -0.05
C ARG A 245 -12.47 -9.13 -0.52
N PHE A 246 -12.43 -7.83 -0.83
CA PHE A 246 -11.21 -7.12 -1.14
C PHE A 246 -10.20 -7.17 0.01
N ILE A 247 -10.64 -6.89 1.23
CA ILE A 247 -9.77 -6.88 2.41
C ILE A 247 -9.31 -8.30 2.73
N ALA A 248 -10.23 -9.27 2.79
CA ALA A 248 -9.90 -10.65 3.10
C ALA A 248 -8.82 -11.22 2.15
N ARG A 249 -8.95 -11.00 0.83
CA ARG A 249 -7.96 -11.43 -0.17
C ARG A 249 -6.62 -10.73 0.00
N THR A 250 -6.63 -9.42 0.24
CA THR A 250 -5.41 -8.62 0.39
C THR A 250 -4.64 -9.05 1.65
N LYS A 251 -5.35 -9.32 2.75
CA LYS A 251 -4.81 -9.86 4.00
C LYS A 251 -4.13 -11.21 3.82
N GLU A 252 -4.79 -12.12 3.10
CA GLU A 252 -4.24 -13.45 2.83
C GLU A 252 -3.00 -13.36 1.95
N ALA A 253 -2.99 -12.49 0.95
CA ALA A 253 -1.80 -12.23 0.15
C ALA A 253 -0.62 -11.69 0.98
N ALA A 254 -0.87 -10.77 1.91
CA ALA A 254 0.15 -10.29 2.84
C ALA A 254 0.69 -11.40 3.75
N ARG A 255 -0.18 -12.28 4.27
CA ARG A 255 0.21 -13.44 5.09
C ARG A 255 1.08 -14.42 4.33
N ARG A 256 0.73 -14.74 3.08
CA ARG A 256 1.54 -15.61 2.22
C ARG A 256 2.90 -14.99 1.94
N ALA A 257 2.95 -13.69 1.61
CA ALA A 257 4.20 -12.98 1.38
C ALA A 257 5.14 -13.01 2.60
N ALA A 258 4.59 -12.96 3.82
CA ALA A 258 5.37 -13.10 5.04
C ALA A 258 5.99 -14.50 5.22
N ARG A 259 5.43 -15.55 4.60
CA ARG A 259 5.86 -16.95 4.75
C ARG A 259 6.75 -17.45 3.60
N VAL A 260 7.03 -16.63 2.59
CA VAL A 260 7.91 -17.03 1.47
C VAL A 260 9.30 -17.37 2.03
N SER A 261 9.91 -18.43 1.50
CA SER A 261 11.14 -19.04 2.03
C SER A 261 12.33 -18.07 2.14
N PRO A 262 13.23 -18.28 3.13
CA PRO A 262 14.49 -17.53 3.24
C PRO A 262 15.32 -17.63 1.95
N GLY A 263 15.84 -16.51 1.45
CA GLY A 263 16.63 -16.44 0.21
C GLY A 263 16.09 -15.46 -0.86
N MET A 264 14.86 -14.99 -0.71
CA MET A 264 14.28 -13.88 -1.49
C MET A 264 14.08 -12.62 -0.65
N GLU A 265 14.96 -12.38 0.31
CA GLU A 265 14.82 -11.25 1.21
C GLU A 265 15.17 -9.95 0.48
N VAL A 266 14.22 -9.02 0.45
CA VAL A 266 14.49 -7.66 0.01
C VAL A 266 15.12 -6.95 1.20
N GLU A 267 16.46 -6.83 1.19
CA GLU A 267 17.21 -6.24 2.30
C GLU A 267 16.84 -4.77 2.50
N LYS A 268 16.67 -4.03 1.39
CA LYS A 268 16.60 -2.57 1.39
C LYS A 268 15.24 -2.06 0.96
N PHE A 269 14.79 -0.98 1.60
CA PHE A 269 13.57 -0.28 1.19
C PHE A 269 13.61 0.07 -0.30
N THR A 270 12.63 -0.44 -1.04
CA THR A 270 12.66 -0.37 -2.51
C THR A 270 11.39 0.22 -3.09
N LYS A 271 11.54 1.08 -4.10
CA LYS A 271 10.39 1.63 -4.82
C LYS A 271 9.89 0.61 -5.84
N LEU A 272 8.65 0.14 -5.64
CA LEU A 272 7.96 -0.73 -6.57
C LEU A 272 7.24 0.15 -7.59
N CYS A 273 7.53 -0.04 -8.89
CA CYS A 273 6.87 0.69 -9.97
C CYS A 273 6.25 -0.29 -10.96
N GLY A 274 4.93 -0.31 -11.07
CA GLY A 274 4.22 -1.08 -12.10
C GLY A 274 4.27 -0.35 -13.43
N ILE A 275 4.57 -1.06 -14.52
CA ILE A 275 4.48 -0.52 -15.89
C ILE A 275 3.36 -1.25 -16.64
N MET A 276 2.59 -0.49 -17.42
CA MET A 276 1.69 -1.04 -18.43
C MET A 276 2.42 -0.77 -19.74
N LEU A 277 3.01 -1.82 -20.32
CA LEU A 277 3.61 -1.78 -21.65
C LEU A 277 2.53 -2.06 -22.70
#